data_AF-A0A8R2B725-F1
#
_entry.id   AF-A0A8R2B725-F1
#
_cell.length_a   1.000
_cell.length_b   1.000
_cell.length_c   1.000
_cell.angle_alpha   90.00
_cell.angle_beta   90.00
_cell.angle_gamma   90.00
#
_symmetry.space_group_name_H-M   'P 1'
#
loop_
_entity.id
_entity.type
_entity.pdbx_description
1 polymer ?
#
loop_
_entity_poly.entity_id
_entity_poly.type
_entity_poly.pdbx_seq_one_letter_code
_entity_poly.pdbx_strand_id
1 'polypeptide(L)'
;MYICNNSNNLYFKGSRWTLQGTLMNGKIEFLNWSIKPDQIHLINPLFVLIFIPLFNGVVYPILYKIGINTPLKKVTLGGIFAASSFVCSAVVQDIIIGHPLLLPSNEGQLRIYNNFDCRVAMSVSLVGNFSIEPLDVLHINYSSAVFNETDVLSIDVNPKCQLKTGTLKQRVFIVKGRVSSYLLTSKKNDDIELKNLNELRKLRSGNSNLRISYSDNLSGKSITLRDTNNKLSNVNNFQAVLLNKNTNHEIPVGTYNIYLDNEQILKKIDLLPASVNELIFHQRFNHTNAKLITSESGKYIHILWQVPQTLLITVAEVMIIVTLLEFTFTQAPLSMKSFISAANLCTQAVGNLLIVIISKMRLFENQVHEYIFYVILVVLGVIIFMLMTAKYKYKSVTDNQSKE
;
A
#
# COMPACT_ATOMS: atom_id res chain seq x y z
N MET A 1 24.82 -20.45 -14.29
CA MET A 1 23.88 -21.51 -13.88
C MET A 1 24.03 -21.65 -12.37
N TYR A 2 22.91 -21.59 -11.62
CA TYR A 2 22.80 -21.53 -10.14
C TYR A 2 23.22 -20.21 -9.46
N ILE A 3 22.22 -19.36 -9.21
CA ILE A 3 21.78 -18.89 -7.86
C ILE A 3 20.37 -18.30 -8.10
N CYS A 4 19.35 -19.16 -7.97
CA CYS A 4 17.94 -18.78 -7.87
C CYS A 4 17.42 -19.41 -6.57
N ASN A 5 17.55 -18.69 -5.47
CA ASN A 5 16.80 -18.97 -4.24
C ASN A 5 16.76 -17.70 -3.39
N ASN A 6 15.98 -16.73 -3.85
CA ASN A 6 15.15 -15.87 -3.01
C ASN A 6 14.39 -14.92 -3.93
N SER A 7 13.09 -14.87 -3.70
CA SER A 7 12.16 -13.89 -4.23
C SER A 7 12.69 -12.47 -4.04
N ASN A 8 12.38 -11.60 -5.01
CA ASN A 8 12.71 -10.18 -5.11
C ASN A 8 14.05 -9.89 -5.79
N ASN A 9 14.06 -9.84 -7.13
CA ASN A 9 14.87 -8.89 -7.91
C ASN A 9 14.49 -9.01 -9.39
N LEU A 10 13.44 -8.29 -9.80
CA LEU A 10 13.12 -8.09 -11.22
C LEU A 10 12.91 -6.58 -11.46
N TYR A 11 13.79 -6.00 -12.27
CA TYR A 11 13.76 -4.68 -12.93
C TYR A 11 13.20 -3.47 -12.14
N PHE A 12 14.12 -2.62 -11.67
CA PHE A 12 13.94 -1.61 -10.64
C PHE A 12 13.14 -0.34 -11.01
N LYS A 13 12.77 -0.10 -12.28
CA LYS A 13 11.73 0.90 -12.62
C LYS A 13 10.31 0.36 -12.39
N GLY A 14 10.10 -0.95 -12.54
CA GLY A 14 8.78 -1.60 -12.39
C GLY A 14 8.41 -1.92 -10.94
N SER A 15 9.39 -2.10 -10.05
CA SER A 15 9.14 -2.64 -8.70
C SER A 15 8.15 -1.83 -7.86
N ARG A 16 8.21 -0.49 -7.84
CA ARG A 16 7.28 0.33 -7.04
C ARG A 16 5.87 0.31 -7.59
N TRP A 17 5.71 0.35 -8.91
CA TRP A 17 4.40 0.30 -9.54
C TRP A 17 3.82 -1.12 -9.56
N THR A 18 4.66 -2.15 -9.58
CA THR A 18 4.25 -3.53 -9.28
C THR A 18 3.66 -3.59 -7.87
N LEU A 19 4.36 -3.05 -6.86
CA LEU A 19 3.85 -3.02 -5.48
C LEU A 19 2.55 -2.21 -5.35
N GLN A 20 2.39 -1.13 -6.10
CA GLN A 20 1.09 -0.45 -6.19
C GLN A 20 0.05 -1.37 -6.83
N GLY A 21 0.40 -2.11 -7.88
CA GLY A 21 -0.46 -3.04 -8.58
C GLY A 21 -0.92 -4.23 -7.72
N THR A 22 -0.13 -4.65 -6.71
CA THR A 22 -0.55 -5.69 -5.75
C THR A 22 -1.73 -5.26 -4.88
N LEU A 23 -2.02 -3.96 -4.81
CA LEU A 23 -3.15 -3.40 -4.07
C LEU A 23 -4.39 -3.21 -4.95
N MET A 24 -4.33 -3.57 -6.23
CA MET A 24 -5.36 -3.31 -7.23
C MET A 24 -6.03 -4.60 -7.71
N ASN A 25 -7.27 -4.48 -8.17
CA ASN A 25 -8.01 -5.59 -8.73
C ASN A 25 -7.54 -5.89 -10.16
N GLY A 26 -6.90 -7.05 -10.34
CA GLY A 26 -6.48 -7.55 -11.65
C GLY A 26 -7.54 -8.35 -12.41
N LYS A 27 -8.73 -8.59 -11.84
CA LYS A 27 -9.78 -9.41 -12.48
C LYS A 27 -10.46 -8.64 -13.61
N ILE A 28 -10.40 -9.23 -14.81
CA ILE A 28 -11.14 -8.79 -15.98
C ILE A 28 -12.40 -9.65 -16.09
N GLU A 29 -13.53 -9.06 -15.74
CA GLU A 29 -14.83 -9.76 -15.71
C GLU A 29 -15.25 -10.29 -17.08
N PHE A 30 -14.96 -9.55 -18.17
CA PHE A 30 -15.37 -9.94 -19.53
C PHE A 30 -14.59 -11.12 -20.12
N LEU A 31 -13.38 -11.39 -19.62
CA LEU A 31 -12.48 -12.40 -20.19
C LEU A 31 -12.16 -13.53 -19.19
N ASN A 32 -12.79 -13.51 -18.00
CA ASN A 32 -12.53 -14.39 -16.85
C ASN A 32 -11.03 -14.62 -16.61
N TRP A 33 -10.24 -13.58 -16.82
CA TRP A 33 -8.80 -13.60 -16.75
C TRP A 33 -8.34 -12.60 -15.68
N SER A 34 -7.27 -12.94 -14.97
CA SER A 34 -6.69 -12.06 -13.96
C SER A 34 -5.29 -11.63 -14.39
N ILE A 35 -5.10 -10.33 -14.54
CA ILE A 35 -3.80 -9.73 -14.81
C ILE A 35 -3.03 -9.69 -13.50
N LYS A 36 -1.86 -10.32 -13.47
CA LYS A 36 -0.95 -10.20 -12.34
C LYS A 36 -0.27 -8.84 -12.34
N PRO A 37 0.04 -8.25 -11.17
CA PRO A 37 0.72 -6.96 -11.07
C PRO A 37 2.00 -6.87 -11.90
N ASP A 38 2.81 -7.94 -11.97
CA ASP A 38 4.03 -7.96 -12.77
C ASP A 38 3.78 -7.92 -14.29
N GLN A 39 2.61 -8.37 -14.75
CA GLN A 39 2.27 -8.43 -16.17
C GLN A 39 1.89 -7.06 -16.75
N ILE A 40 1.51 -6.08 -15.92
CA ILE A 40 1.13 -4.75 -16.40
C ILE A 40 2.31 -4.04 -17.09
N HIS A 41 3.54 -4.35 -16.67
CA HIS A 41 4.77 -3.76 -17.23
C HIS A 41 5.10 -4.27 -18.63
N LEU A 42 4.47 -5.36 -19.08
CA LEU A 42 4.59 -5.84 -20.46
C LEU A 42 4.01 -4.83 -21.47
N ILE A 43 3.18 -3.90 -21.00
CA ILE A 43 2.64 -2.82 -21.84
C ILE A 43 3.73 -1.81 -22.21
N ASN A 44 4.78 -1.63 -21.40
CA ASN A 44 5.81 -0.60 -21.66
C ASN A 44 6.56 -0.83 -22.99
N PRO A 45 7.14 -2.01 -23.28
CA PRO A 45 7.75 -2.26 -24.60
C PRO A 45 6.79 -2.10 -25.78
N LEU A 46 5.51 -2.44 -25.60
CA LEU A 46 4.48 -2.29 -26.62
C LEU A 46 4.21 -0.80 -26.92
N PHE A 47 4.12 0.03 -25.88
CA PHE A 47 4.01 1.47 -26.04
C PHE A 47 5.26 2.09 -26.68
N VAL A 48 6.47 1.64 -26.33
CA VAL A 48 7.71 2.11 -26.98
C VAL A 48 7.69 1.81 -28.48
N LEU A 49 7.30 0.59 -28.88
CA LEU A 49 7.20 0.19 -30.29
C LEU A 49 6.22 1.05 -31.08
N ILE A 50 5.12 1.47 -30.46
CA ILE A 50 4.12 2.36 -31.09
C ILE A 50 4.60 3.81 -31.09
N PHE A 51 5.22 4.27 -30.00
CA PHE A 51 5.60 5.67 -29.84
C PHE A 51 6.81 6.07 -30.66
N ILE A 52 7.82 5.21 -30.86
CA ILE A 52 8.98 5.57 -31.71
C ILE A 52 8.55 6.05 -33.12
N PRO A 53 7.78 5.28 -33.92
CA PRO A 53 7.35 5.73 -35.25
C PRO A 53 6.40 6.93 -35.18
N LEU A 54 5.51 6.99 -34.18
CA LEU A 54 4.58 8.11 -33.99
C LEU A 54 5.33 9.42 -33.64
N PHE A 55 6.39 9.34 -32.84
CA PHE A 55 7.20 10.50 -32.48
C PHE A 55 8.00 11.01 -33.67
N ASN A 56 8.62 10.13 -34.43
CA ASN A 56 9.38 10.51 -35.62
C ASN A 56 8.48 11.06 -36.74
N GLY A 57 7.31 10.46 -36.96
CA GLY A 57 6.41 10.85 -38.04
C GLY A 57 5.51 12.05 -37.73
N VAL A 58 5.08 12.22 -36.48
CA VAL A 58 4.04 13.21 -36.12
C VAL A 58 4.53 14.18 -35.05
N VAL A 59 4.99 13.68 -33.89
CA VAL A 59 5.24 14.54 -32.72
C VAL A 59 6.44 15.47 -32.92
N TYR A 60 7.58 14.96 -33.41
CA TYR A 60 8.77 15.79 -33.61
C TYR A 60 8.61 16.85 -34.71
N PRO A 61 7.96 16.57 -35.86
CA PRO A 61 7.61 17.62 -36.83
C PRO A 61 6.73 18.73 -36.23
N ILE A 62 5.76 18.38 -35.39
CA ILE A 62 4.91 19.38 -34.71
C ILE A 62 5.73 20.19 -33.69
N LEU A 63 6.57 19.54 -32.88
CA LEU A 63 7.44 20.22 -31.93
C LEU A 63 8.41 21.19 -32.61
N TYR A 64 8.91 20.83 -33.80
CA TYR A 64 9.74 21.71 -34.61
C TYR A 64 8.99 22.99 -35.01
N LYS A 65 7.71 22.87 -35.41
CA LYS A 65 6.85 24.03 -35.73
C LYS A 65 6.59 24.94 -34.53
N ILE A 66 6.57 24.38 -33.31
CA ILE A 66 6.36 25.12 -32.04
C ILE A 66 7.68 25.74 -31.51
N GLY A 67 8.81 25.55 -32.20
CA GLY A 67 10.11 26.12 -31.81
C GLY A 67 10.92 25.25 -30.82
N ILE A 68 10.48 24.01 -30.59
CA ILE A 68 11.22 22.97 -29.85
C ILE A 68 12.05 22.18 -30.87
N ASN A 69 13.08 22.83 -31.38
CA ASN A 69 13.94 22.30 -32.44
C ASN A 69 15.22 21.61 -31.94
N THR A 70 15.69 21.93 -30.74
CA THR A 70 16.93 21.35 -30.20
C THR A 70 16.70 20.06 -29.43
N PRO A 71 17.64 19.09 -29.50
CA PRO A 71 17.51 17.82 -28.77
C PRO A 71 17.42 18.02 -27.25
N LEU A 72 18.14 19.00 -26.70
CA LEU A 72 18.11 19.31 -25.26
C LEU A 72 16.75 19.85 -24.79
N LYS A 73 16.05 20.63 -25.61
CA LYS A 73 14.68 21.07 -25.31
C LYS A 73 13.69 19.89 -25.34
N LYS A 74 13.86 18.94 -26.27
CA LYS A 74 13.05 17.70 -26.31
C LYS A 74 13.25 16.85 -25.05
N VAL A 75 14.49 16.68 -24.60
CA VAL A 75 14.80 15.97 -23.33
C VAL A 75 14.14 16.68 -22.14
N THR A 76 14.17 18.02 -22.10
CA THR A 76 13.50 18.81 -21.06
C THR A 76 11.98 18.56 -21.04
N LEU A 77 11.34 18.56 -22.21
CA LEU A 77 9.91 18.25 -22.33
C LEU A 77 9.59 16.81 -21.89
N GLY A 78 10.47 15.85 -22.21
CA GLY A 78 10.37 14.48 -21.67
C GLY A 78 10.43 14.44 -20.14
N GLY A 79 11.26 15.29 -19.52
CA GLY A 79 11.33 15.44 -18.07
C GLY A 79 10.02 15.91 -17.42
N ILE A 80 9.26 16.77 -18.11
CA ILE A 80 7.93 17.21 -17.66
C ILE A 80 6.92 16.04 -17.70
N PHE A 81 6.97 15.22 -18.75
CA PHE A 81 6.14 14.01 -18.84
C PHE A 81 6.51 12.99 -17.75
N ALA A 82 7.80 12.84 -17.43
CA ALA A 82 8.26 11.99 -16.33
C ALA A 82 7.71 12.48 -14.97
N ALA A 83 7.78 13.78 -14.70
CA ALA A 83 7.21 14.36 -13.48
C ALA A 83 5.69 14.14 -13.40
N SER A 84 4.98 14.35 -14.51
CA SER A 84 3.53 14.15 -14.61
C SER A 84 3.13 12.68 -14.35
N SER A 85 3.93 11.72 -14.82
CA SER A 85 3.71 10.30 -14.54
C SER A 85 3.75 9.98 -13.03
N PHE A 86 4.74 10.50 -12.30
CA PHE A 86 4.81 10.32 -10.85
C PHE A 86 3.70 11.04 -10.09
N VAL A 87 3.21 12.17 -10.61
CA VAL A 87 2.00 12.83 -10.07
C VAL A 87 0.79 11.90 -10.24
N CYS A 88 0.59 11.31 -11.42
CA CYS A 88 -0.46 10.31 -11.63
C CYS A 88 -0.32 9.12 -10.65
N SER A 89 0.91 8.62 -10.42
CA SER A 89 1.15 7.57 -9.43
C SER A 89 0.78 7.96 -8.02
N ALA A 90 1.10 9.19 -7.60
CA ALA A 90 0.71 9.70 -6.29
C ALA A 90 -0.82 9.76 -6.14
N VAL A 91 -1.54 10.24 -7.17
CA VAL A 91 -3.01 10.30 -7.17
C VAL A 91 -3.63 8.91 -7.11
N VAL A 92 -3.16 7.97 -7.93
CA VAL A 92 -3.64 6.58 -7.90
C VAL A 92 -3.38 5.95 -6.53
N GLN A 93 -2.21 6.20 -5.94
CA GLN A 93 -1.87 5.69 -4.61
C GLN A 93 -2.78 6.27 -3.52
N ASP A 94 -3.10 7.56 -3.59
CA ASP A 94 -4.00 8.23 -2.66
C ASP A 94 -5.43 7.68 -2.75
N ILE A 95 -5.91 7.39 -3.96
CA ILE A 95 -7.21 6.74 -4.18
C ILE A 95 -7.25 5.34 -3.54
N ILE A 96 -6.17 4.56 -3.67
CA ILE A 96 -6.08 3.20 -3.12
C ILE A 96 -6.06 3.22 -1.59
N ILE A 97 -5.13 3.95 -0.97
CA ILE A 97 -4.94 3.94 0.49
C ILE A 97 -6.08 4.70 1.19
N GLY A 98 -6.54 5.79 0.57
CA GLY A 98 -7.44 6.76 1.17
C GLY A 98 -6.77 7.51 2.32
N HIS A 99 -7.51 8.46 2.88
CA HIS A 99 -7.01 9.23 4.02
C HIS A 99 -7.10 8.38 5.30
N PRO A 100 -6.13 8.48 6.23
CA PRO A 100 -6.28 7.90 7.56
C PRO A 100 -7.41 8.62 8.31
N LEU A 101 -8.00 7.97 9.30
CA LEU A 101 -8.95 8.64 10.20
C LEU A 101 -8.22 9.75 10.98
N LEU A 102 -8.50 11.00 10.63
CA LEU A 102 -7.99 12.18 11.32
C LEU A 102 -9.03 12.63 12.34
N LEU A 103 -8.80 12.31 13.61
CA LEU A 103 -9.59 12.84 14.71
C LEU A 103 -9.13 14.28 15.02
N PRO A 104 -10.05 15.26 15.11
CA PRO A 104 -9.71 16.61 15.55
C PRO A 104 -8.99 16.59 16.91
N SER A 105 -8.11 17.56 17.17
CA SER A 105 -7.38 17.66 18.45
C SER A 105 -8.29 17.78 19.69
N ASN A 106 -9.57 18.09 19.48
CA ASN A 106 -10.60 18.27 20.50
C ASN A 106 -11.54 17.06 20.67
N GLU A 107 -11.28 15.96 19.94
CA GLU A 107 -12.06 14.74 19.98
C GLU A 107 -11.19 13.53 20.29
N GLY A 108 -11.78 12.47 20.83
CA GLY A 108 -11.14 11.16 20.93
C GLY A 108 -12.16 10.07 20.67
N GLN A 109 -11.71 8.91 20.21
CA GLN A 109 -12.60 7.79 19.91
C GLN A 109 -12.26 6.59 20.79
N LEU A 110 -13.28 6.01 21.42
CA LEU A 110 -13.18 4.76 22.16
C LEU A 110 -13.83 3.64 21.33
N ARG A 111 -13.09 2.55 21.14
CA ARG A 111 -13.59 1.32 20.48
C ARG A 111 -13.56 0.18 21.47
N ILE A 112 -14.70 -0.47 21.66
CA ILE A 112 -14.81 -1.64 22.55
C ILE A 112 -15.29 -2.82 21.73
N TYR A 113 -14.49 -3.87 21.69
CA TYR A 113 -14.77 -5.11 21.00
C TYR A 113 -15.38 -6.11 21.95
N ASN A 114 -16.59 -6.60 21.64
CA ASN A 114 -17.24 -7.65 22.40
C ASN A 114 -16.76 -9.02 21.91
N ASN A 115 -15.95 -9.72 22.70
CA ASN A 115 -15.52 -11.08 22.40
C ASN A 115 -16.55 -12.15 22.82
N PHE A 116 -17.72 -11.79 23.34
CA PHE A 116 -18.72 -12.76 23.76
C PHE A 116 -19.72 -13.08 22.64
N ASP A 117 -20.33 -14.27 22.72
CA ASP A 117 -21.39 -14.77 21.83
C ASP A 117 -22.79 -14.21 22.18
N CYS A 118 -22.85 -13.20 23.03
CA CYS A 118 -24.06 -12.65 23.61
C CYS A 118 -24.01 -11.12 23.64
N ARG A 119 -25.18 -10.49 23.73
CA ARG A 119 -25.31 -9.04 23.84
C ARG A 119 -24.81 -8.56 25.20
N VAL A 120 -23.99 -7.52 25.20
CA VAL A 120 -23.49 -6.86 26.41
C VAL A 120 -24.09 -5.47 26.52
N ALA A 121 -24.72 -5.15 27.64
CA ALA A 121 -25.15 -3.79 27.94
C ALA A 121 -24.01 -3.07 28.66
N MET A 122 -23.87 -1.78 28.43
CA MET A 122 -22.84 -0.99 29.08
C MET A 122 -23.33 0.43 29.31
N SER A 123 -22.93 1.01 30.42
CA SER A 123 -23.19 2.39 30.79
C SER A 123 -21.86 3.11 30.91
N VAL A 124 -21.74 4.20 30.17
CA VAL A 124 -20.60 5.12 30.18
C VAL A 124 -21.02 6.31 31.00
N SER A 125 -20.26 6.64 32.04
CA SER A 125 -20.67 7.65 33.04
C SER A 125 -20.96 9.02 32.41
N LEU A 126 -20.26 9.39 31.34
CA LEU A 126 -20.39 10.70 30.69
C LEU A 126 -21.28 10.72 29.45
N VAL A 127 -21.52 9.57 28.81
CA VAL A 127 -22.19 9.52 27.49
C VAL A 127 -23.56 8.84 27.55
N GLY A 128 -23.75 7.85 28.43
CA GLY A 128 -25.01 7.12 28.59
C GLY A 128 -24.89 5.62 28.33
N ASN A 129 -26.03 5.00 28.02
CA ASN A 129 -26.16 3.54 27.92
C ASN A 129 -26.07 3.07 26.46
N PHE A 130 -25.30 2.00 26.24
CA PHE A 130 -25.10 1.36 24.94
C PHE A 130 -25.24 -0.15 25.07
N SER A 131 -25.46 -0.82 23.95
CA SER A 131 -25.44 -2.28 23.89
C SER A 131 -24.59 -2.73 22.70
N ILE A 132 -23.74 -3.73 22.92
CA ILE A 132 -22.90 -4.33 21.87
C ILE A 132 -23.47 -5.70 21.52
N GLU A 133 -23.69 -5.95 20.24
CA GLU A 133 -24.08 -7.26 19.72
C GLU A 133 -22.94 -8.29 19.85
N PRO A 134 -23.24 -9.60 19.75
CA PRO A 134 -22.23 -10.65 19.76
C PRO A 134 -21.13 -10.44 18.71
N LEU A 135 -19.86 -10.60 19.11
CA LEU A 135 -18.70 -10.45 18.21
C LEU A 135 -18.68 -9.13 17.44
N ASP A 136 -19.21 -8.06 18.03
CA ASP A 136 -19.28 -6.74 17.40
C ASP A 136 -18.46 -5.68 18.13
N VAL A 137 -18.32 -4.52 17.50
CA VAL A 137 -17.61 -3.37 18.02
C VAL A 137 -18.58 -2.21 18.30
N LEU A 138 -18.35 -1.53 19.42
CA LEU A 138 -18.98 -0.25 19.71
C LEU A 138 -17.98 0.88 19.47
N HIS A 139 -18.44 1.91 18.77
CA HIS A 139 -17.70 3.14 18.53
C HIS A 139 -18.33 4.28 19.34
N ILE A 140 -17.55 4.90 20.22
CA ILE A 140 -17.97 6.05 21.01
C ILE A 140 -17.05 7.22 20.70
N ASN A 141 -17.63 8.30 20.19
CA ASN A 141 -16.89 9.53 19.91
C ASN A 141 -17.08 10.49 21.10
N TYR A 142 -15.98 10.93 21.69
CA TYR A 142 -15.96 11.91 22.77
C TYR A 142 -15.65 13.27 22.18
N SER A 143 -16.48 14.25 22.49
CA SER A 143 -16.26 15.66 22.17
C SER A 143 -15.76 16.42 23.39
N SER A 144 -15.11 17.57 23.20
CA SER A 144 -14.51 18.35 24.29
C SER A 144 -15.46 18.71 25.44
N ALA A 145 -16.77 18.78 25.21
CA ALA A 145 -17.76 19.05 26.27
C ALA A 145 -17.95 17.87 27.24
N VAL A 146 -17.65 16.65 26.80
CA VAL A 146 -17.88 15.39 27.52
C VAL A 146 -16.56 14.62 27.71
N PHE A 147 -15.44 15.17 27.24
CA PHE A 147 -14.15 14.50 27.23
C PHE A 147 -13.50 14.52 28.61
N ASN A 148 -13.34 13.34 29.21
CA ASN A 148 -12.46 13.12 30.35
C ASN A 148 -11.33 12.16 29.93
N GLU A 149 -10.09 12.43 30.33
CA GLU A 149 -8.94 11.55 30.03
C GLU A 149 -9.13 10.14 30.60
N THR A 150 -9.89 10.06 31.70
CA THR A 150 -10.30 8.80 32.28
C THR A 150 -11.81 8.77 32.43
N ASP A 151 -12.46 7.76 31.85
CA ASP A 151 -13.89 7.54 32.06
C ASP A 151 -14.13 6.18 32.72
N VAL A 152 -15.21 6.08 33.49
CA VAL A 152 -15.61 4.86 34.19
C VAL A 152 -16.72 4.19 33.39
N LEU A 153 -16.43 2.97 32.93
CA LEU A 153 -17.40 2.09 32.28
C LEU A 153 -17.99 1.12 33.30
N SER A 154 -19.31 1.06 33.36
CA SER A 154 -20.05 -0.03 33.97
C SER A 154 -20.57 -0.96 32.89
N ILE A 155 -20.01 -2.16 32.81
CA ILE A 155 -20.37 -3.17 31.83
C ILE A 155 -21.29 -4.17 32.54
N ASP A 156 -22.49 -4.35 32.01
CA ASP A 156 -23.50 -5.29 32.48
C ASP A 156 -23.73 -6.36 31.41
N VAL A 157 -23.26 -7.56 31.70
CA VAL A 157 -23.25 -8.66 30.75
C VAL A 157 -24.52 -9.47 30.92
N ASN A 158 -25.21 -9.72 29.81
CA ASN A 158 -26.46 -10.46 29.83
C ASN A 158 -26.27 -11.85 30.48
N PRO A 159 -27.19 -12.31 31.36
CA PRO A 159 -27.09 -13.61 32.01
C PRO A 159 -26.95 -14.80 31.03
N LYS A 160 -27.34 -14.65 29.77
CA LYS A 160 -27.12 -15.65 28.70
C LYS A 160 -25.64 -16.01 28.46
N CYS A 161 -24.72 -15.13 28.84
CA CYS A 161 -23.29 -15.34 28.71
C CYS A 161 -22.71 -16.32 29.76
N GLN A 162 -23.48 -16.68 30.79
CA GLN A 162 -23.10 -17.64 31.85
C GLN A 162 -21.77 -17.30 32.55
N LEU A 163 -21.49 -16.02 32.80
CA LEU A 163 -20.30 -15.56 33.51
C LEU A 163 -20.54 -15.52 35.02
N LYS A 164 -19.48 -15.67 35.82
CA LYS A 164 -19.58 -15.65 37.30
C LYS A 164 -19.97 -14.29 37.86
N THR A 165 -19.52 -13.24 37.20
CA THR A 165 -19.81 -11.85 37.54
C THR A 165 -20.64 -11.22 36.42
N GLY A 166 -21.81 -10.67 36.76
CA GLY A 166 -22.69 -10.01 35.78
C GLY A 166 -22.27 -8.57 35.48
N THR A 167 -21.60 -7.89 36.42
CA THR A 167 -21.21 -6.48 36.28
C THR A 167 -19.71 -6.26 36.51
N LEU A 168 -19.08 -5.51 35.61
CA LEU A 168 -17.68 -5.06 35.70
C LEU A 168 -17.63 -3.54 35.66
N LYS A 169 -17.03 -2.91 36.67
CA LYS A 169 -16.71 -1.47 36.66
C LYS A 169 -15.22 -1.29 36.43
N GLN A 170 -14.84 -0.67 35.31
CA GLN A 170 -13.44 -0.45 34.97
C GLN A 170 -13.20 0.93 34.36
N ARG A 171 -12.05 1.52 34.67
CA ARG A 171 -11.60 2.79 34.09
C ARG A 171 -10.94 2.55 32.73
N VAL A 172 -11.30 3.38 31.75
CA VAL A 172 -10.63 3.46 30.45
C VAL A 172 -9.93 4.78 30.28
N PHE A 173 -8.85 4.76 29.51
CA PHE A 173 -8.04 5.92 29.18
C PHE A 173 -8.35 6.33 27.75
N ILE A 174 -8.77 7.59 27.60
CA ILE A 174 -9.12 8.17 26.30
C ILE A 174 -8.14 9.30 26.04
N VAL A 175 -7.47 9.24 24.89
CA VAL A 175 -6.45 10.22 24.50
C VAL A 175 -6.98 11.07 23.36
N LYS A 176 -6.80 12.39 23.46
CA LYS A 176 -7.20 13.34 22.42
C LYS A 176 -6.49 13.04 21.10
N GLY A 177 -7.22 13.11 19.99
CA GLY A 177 -6.71 12.86 18.65
C GLY A 177 -6.28 11.41 18.38
N ARG A 178 -6.67 10.44 19.23
CA ARG A 178 -6.30 9.02 19.08
C ARG A 178 -7.49 8.09 19.28
N VAL A 179 -7.35 6.87 18.76
CA VAL A 179 -8.32 5.78 18.96
C VAL A 179 -7.84 4.87 20.09
N SER A 180 -8.53 4.91 21.23
CA SER A 180 -8.32 3.97 22.34
C SER A 180 -9.16 2.71 22.08
N SER A 181 -8.52 1.54 21.99
CA SER A 181 -9.20 0.26 21.70
C SER A 181 -9.14 -0.68 22.90
N TYR A 182 -10.25 -1.34 23.21
CA TYR A 182 -10.34 -2.33 24.30
C TYR A 182 -11.05 -3.60 23.86
N LEU A 183 -10.58 -4.76 24.32
CA LEU A 183 -11.21 -6.05 24.12
C LEU A 183 -11.92 -6.47 25.41
N LEU A 184 -13.22 -6.69 25.33
CA LEU A 184 -13.99 -7.30 26.39
C LEU A 184 -13.93 -8.82 26.24
N THR A 185 -13.37 -9.53 27.22
CA THR A 185 -13.17 -10.98 27.17
C THR A 185 -13.32 -11.62 28.55
N SER A 186 -13.49 -12.94 28.59
CA SER A 186 -13.39 -13.72 29.83
C SER A 186 -11.94 -14.01 30.21
N LYS A 187 -11.63 -14.03 31.52
CA LYS A 187 -10.43 -14.65 32.11
C LYS A 187 -10.61 -16.17 32.20
N LYS A 188 -9.52 -16.89 32.51
CA LYS A 188 -9.54 -18.34 32.80
C LYS A 188 -10.54 -18.76 33.89
N ASN A 189 -10.95 -17.83 34.77
CA ASN A 189 -11.87 -18.09 35.87
C ASN A 189 -13.35 -17.79 35.56
N ASP A 190 -13.70 -17.45 34.31
CA ASP A 190 -15.03 -16.99 33.89
C ASP A 190 -15.46 -15.61 34.46
N ASP A 191 -14.46 -14.81 34.83
CA ASP A 191 -14.64 -13.40 35.19
C ASP A 191 -14.45 -12.49 33.97
N ILE A 192 -15.22 -11.41 33.91
CA ILE A 192 -15.13 -10.43 32.83
C ILE A 192 -13.83 -9.62 32.99
N GLU A 193 -13.13 -9.39 31.89
CA GLU A 193 -11.95 -8.54 31.81
C GLU A 193 -12.02 -7.62 30.59
N LEU A 194 -11.64 -6.35 30.79
CA LEU A 194 -11.43 -5.39 29.72
C LEU A 194 -9.92 -5.21 29.49
N LYS A 195 -9.41 -5.75 28.38
CA LYS A 195 -8.00 -5.67 27.98
C LYS A 195 -7.76 -4.45 27.10
N ASN A 196 -6.75 -3.64 27.43
CA ASN A 196 -6.31 -2.56 26.56
C ASN A 196 -5.60 -3.13 25.32
N LEU A 197 -5.96 -2.62 24.14
CA LEU A 197 -5.37 -3.00 22.87
C LEU A 197 -4.57 -1.85 22.29
N ASN A 198 -3.47 -2.18 21.61
CA ASN A 198 -2.68 -1.19 20.88
C ASN A 198 -3.50 -0.55 19.76
N GLU A 199 -3.22 0.70 19.42
CA GLU A 199 -3.87 1.35 18.29
C GLU A 199 -3.48 0.66 16.98
N LEU A 200 -4.46 0.32 16.16
CA LEU A 200 -4.23 -0.17 14.81
C LEU A 200 -4.27 1.00 13.83
N ARG A 201 -3.32 1.01 12.90
CA ARG A 201 -3.21 2.01 11.84
C ARG A 201 -3.06 1.34 10.49
N LYS A 202 -3.37 2.07 9.42
CA LYS A 202 -3.07 1.64 8.05
C LYS A 202 -1.57 1.41 7.90
N LEU A 203 -1.19 0.29 7.27
CA LEU A 203 0.22 -0.03 7.06
C LEU A 203 0.79 0.78 5.91
N ARG A 204 2.08 1.16 6.04
CA ARG A 204 2.81 1.86 4.98
C ARG A 204 2.82 1.10 3.66
N SER A 205 2.90 -0.22 3.71
CA SER A 205 2.93 -1.07 2.52
C SER A 205 1.63 -1.01 1.71
N GLY A 206 0.53 -0.55 2.31
CA GLY A 206 -0.81 -0.62 1.75
C GLY A 206 -1.47 -2.00 1.92
N ASN A 207 -0.78 -2.97 2.52
CA ASN A 207 -1.37 -4.27 2.86
C ASN A 207 -2.36 -4.14 4.03
N SER A 208 -3.19 -5.16 4.21
CA SER A 208 -4.14 -5.23 5.32
C SER A 208 -3.41 -5.41 6.64
N ASN A 209 -3.74 -4.59 7.64
CA ASN A 209 -3.32 -4.78 9.02
C ASN A 209 -4.35 -5.65 9.75
N LEU A 210 -4.00 -6.90 10.03
CA LEU A 210 -4.88 -7.82 10.76
C LEU A 210 -4.36 -8.00 12.19
N ARG A 211 -5.21 -7.71 13.17
CA ARG A 211 -5.02 -8.19 14.54
C ARG A 211 -5.96 -9.35 14.80
N ILE A 212 -5.43 -10.36 15.49
CA ILE A 212 -6.20 -11.53 15.91
C ILE A 212 -6.40 -11.45 17.42
N SER A 213 -7.65 -11.37 17.83
CA SER A 213 -8.07 -11.34 19.23
C SER A 213 -8.84 -12.61 19.58
N TYR A 214 -8.51 -13.21 20.71
CA TYR A 214 -9.10 -14.49 21.14
C TYR A 214 -9.21 -14.54 22.66
N SER A 215 -10.15 -15.34 23.15
CA SER A 215 -10.30 -15.61 24.60
C SER A 215 -9.15 -16.46 25.12
N ASP A 216 -8.80 -16.36 26.41
CA ASP A 216 -7.66 -17.10 26.99
C ASP A 216 -7.78 -18.64 26.88
N ASN A 217 -9.00 -19.16 26.64
CA ASN A 217 -9.28 -20.58 26.42
C ASN A 217 -8.83 -21.12 25.05
N LEU A 218 -8.49 -20.24 24.09
CA LEU A 218 -8.01 -20.60 22.74
C LEU A 218 -6.47 -20.67 22.64
N SER A 219 -5.76 -20.50 23.76
CA SER A 219 -4.29 -20.50 23.79
C SER A 219 -3.71 -21.85 23.36
N GLY A 220 -2.98 -21.87 22.23
CA GLY A 220 -2.28 -23.05 21.72
C GLY A 220 -2.82 -23.61 20.40
N LYS A 221 -3.96 -23.09 19.89
CA LYS A 221 -4.50 -23.45 18.58
C LYS A 221 -3.79 -22.71 17.45
N SER A 222 -3.67 -23.35 16.30
CA SER A 222 -3.07 -22.76 15.10
C SER A 222 -4.14 -22.15 14.18
N ILE A 223 -3.98 -20.88 13.84
CA ILE A 223 -4.81 -20.21 12.83
C ILE A 223 -4.05 -20.19 11.51
N THR A 224 -4.70 -20.62 10.45
CA THR A 224 -4.14 -20.56 9.09
C THR A 224 -5.09 -19.83 8.15
N LEU A 225 -4.56 -18.86 7.41
CA LEU A 225 -5.28 -18.17 6.35
C LEU A 225 -4.84 -18.78 5.01
N ARG A 226 -5.81 -19.25 4.21
CA ARG A 226 -5.56 -19.78 2.86
C ARG A 226 -6.23 -18.90 1.83
N ASP A 227 -5.44 -18.40 0.87
CA ASP A 227 -5.95 -17.63 -0.26
C ASP A 227 -6.80 -18.53 -1.17
N THR A 228 -8.00 -18.07 -1.53
CA THR A 228 -8.92 -18.82 -2.40
C THR A 228 -8.51 -18.82 -3.87
N ASN A 229 -7.73 -17.84 -4.30
CA ASN A 229 -7.34 -17.66 -5.71
C ASN A 229 -6.07 -18.44 -6.07
N ASN A 230 -5.27 -18.83 -5.07
CA ASN A 230 -4.01 -19.54 -5.28
C ASN A 230 -4.21 -21.06 -5.12
N LYS A 231 -4.79 -21.70 -6.15
CA LYS A 231 -5.01 -23.17 -6.17
C LYS A 231 -3.71 -23.99 -6.29
N LEU A 232 -2.55 -23.38 -6.52
CA LEU A 232 -1.32 -24.13 -6.79
C LEU A 232 -0.05 -23.34 -6.41
N SER A 233 0.29 -23.30 -5.11
CA SER A 233 1.67 -23.10 -4.68
C SER A 233 1.81 -23.54 -3.23
N ASN A 234 2.69 -24.51 -3.00
CA ASN A 234 3.14 -24.94 -1.69
C ASN A 234 3.35 -23.74 -0.77
N VAL A 235 2.60 -23.73 0.33
CA VAL A 235 3.00 -23.21 1.64
C VAL A 235 3.71 -21.85 1.59
N ASN A 236 2.96 -20.78 1.30
CA ASN A 236 2.84 -19.76 2.34
C ASN A 236 1.53 -20.06 3.07
N ASN A 237 1.45 -21.22 3.73
CA ASN A 237 0.63 -21.27 4.92
C ASN A 237 1.22 -20.13 5.75
N PHE A 238 0.46 -19.07 6.04
CA PHE A 238 0.77 -18.31 7.25
C PHE A 238 0.55 -19.32 8.37
N GLN A 239 1.60 -20.10 8.62
CA GLN A 239 1.57 -21.36 9.34
C GLN A 239 1.77 -20.96 10.79
N ALA A 240 0.68 -21.09 11.55
CA ALA A 240 0.64 -20.86 12.98
C ALA A 240 1.28 -19.51 13.38
N VAL A 241 0.48 -18.45 13.39
CA VAL A 241 0.76 -17.38 14.35
C VAL A 241 0.73 -18.06 15.71
N LEU A 242 1.90 -18.38 16.26
CA LEU A 242 2.05 -18.69 17.68
C LEU A 242 1.54 -17.43 18.37
N LEU A 243 0.35 -17.54 18.97
CA LEU A 243 -0.44 -16.40 19.41
C LEU A 243 0.30 -15.63 20.50
N ASN A 244 1.15 -14.68 20.09
CA ASN A 244 1.55 -13.62 20.98
C ASN A 244 0.37 -12.66 21.06
N LYS A 245 -0.16 -12.51 22.27
CA LYS A 245 -1.27 -11.59 22.53
C LYS A 245 -0.92 -10.20 22.00
N ASN A 246 -1.87 -9.62 21.26
CA ASN A 246 -1.86 -8.22 20.81
C ASN A 246 -0.80 -7.87 19.73
N THR A 247 -0.31 -8.82 18.93
CA THR A 247 0.53 -8.50 17.77
C THR A 247 -0.29 -8.24 16.52
N ASN A 248 0.14 -7.23 15.77
CA ASN A 248 -0.44 -6.85 14.50
C ASN A 248 0.29 -7.62 13.38
N HIS A 249 -0.45 -8.14 12.41
CA HIS A 249 0.09 -8.92 11.30
C HIS A 249 -0.23 -8.24 9.96
N GLU A 250 0.80 -8.09 9.14
CA GLU A 250 0.66 -7.61 7.77
C GLU A 250 0.24 -8.75 6.85
N ILE A 251 -0.90 -8.61 6.18
CA ILE A 251 -1.46 -9.62 5.28
C ILE A 251 -1.71 -8.99 3.91
N PRO A 252 -1.27 -9.63 2.81
CA PRO A 252 -1.54 -9.13 1.47
C PRO A 252 -3.04 -9.03 1.17
N VAL A 253 -3.38 -8.15 0.23
CA VAL A 253 -4.75 -7.95 -0.24
C VAL A 253 -5.22 -9.21 -0.97
N GLY A 254 -6.42 -9.68 -0.67
CA GLY A 254 -6.93 -10.91 -1.26
C GLY A 254 -8.14 -11.49 -0.54
N THR A 255 -8.61 -12.62 -1.05
CA THR A 255 -9.79 -13.32 -0.56
C THR A 255 -9.35 -14.60 0.15
N TYR A 256 -9.60 -14.69 1.45
CA TYR A 256 -9.06 -15.74 2.32
C TYR A 256 -10.15 -16.61 2.95
N ASN A 257 -9.83 -17.88 3.11
CA ASN A 257 -10.53 -18.79 4.00
C ASN A 257 -9.73 -18.95 5.29
N ILE A 258 -10.41 -18.92 6.43
CA ILE A 258 -9.77 -19.03 7.74
C ILE A 258 -10.04 -20.42 8.31
N TYR A 259 -8.96 -21.07 8.72
CA TYR A 259 -8.98 -22.37 9.35
C TYR A 259 -8.39 -22.28 10.76
N LEU A 260 -9.06 -22.91 11.72
CA LEU A 260 -8.56 -23.11 13.08
C LEU A 260 -8.28 -24.60 13.26
N ASP A 261 -7.04 -24.98 13.54
CA ASP A 261 -6.62 -26.40 13.65
C ASP A 261 -7.09 -27.28 12.46
N ASN A 262 -7.04 -26.70 11.25
CA ASN A 262 -7.53 -27.27 9.99
C ASN A 262 -9.07 -27.36 9.82
N GLU A 263 -9.88 -26.97 10.80
CA GLU A 263 -11.32 -26.81 10.62
C GLU A 263 -11.63 -25.44 10.00
N GLN A 264 -12.47 -25.43 8.96
CA GLN A 264 -12.83 -24.20 8.27
C GLN A 264 -13.91 -23.43 9.04
N ILE A 265 -13.57 -22.26 9.57
CA ILE A 265 -14.51 -21.45 10.37
C ILE A 265 -15.18 -20.37 9.51
N LEU A 266 -14.39 -19.63 8.72
CA LEU A 266 -14.90 -18.56 7.87
C LEU A 266 -14.51 -18.78 6.41
N LYS A 267 -15.45 -18.47 5.51
CA LYS A 267 -15.28 -18.64 4.05
C LYS A 267 -15.33 -17.28 3.37
N LYS A 268 -14.47 -17.07 2.37
CA LYS A 268 -14.45 -15.90 1.47
C LYS A 268 -14.44 -14.56 2.22
N ILE A 269 -13.42 -14.35 3.05
CA ILE A 269 -13.16 -13.06 3.68
C ILE A 269 -12.32 -12.20 2.75
N ASP A 270 -12.80 -11.02 2.43
CA ASP A 270 -12.09 -10.09 1.57
C ASP A 270 -11.27 -9.11 2.42
N LEU A 271 -9.94 -9.22 2.32
CA LEU A 271 -9.01 -8.25 2.92
C LEU A 271 -8.71 -7.16 1.90
N LEU A 272 -9.24 -5.97 2.13
CA LEU A 272 -9.14 -4.81 1.25
C LEU A 272 -7.77 -4.12 1.36
N PRO A 273 -7.35 -3.33 0.36
CA PRO A 273 -6.13 -2.52 0.46
C PRO A 273 -6.22 -1.53 1.61
N ALA A 274 -5.08 -1.28 2.26
CA ALA A 274 -4.90 -0.37 3.40
C ALA A 274 -5.98 -0.51 4.48
N SER A 275 -6.46 -1.75 4.70
CA SER A 275 -7.52 -2.00 5.66
C SER A 275 -6.98 -2.30 7.06
N VAL A 276 -7.75 -1.91 8.06
CA VAL A 276 -7.50 -2.19 9.47
C VAL A 276 -8.56 -3.17 9.93
N ASN A 277 -8.15 -4.40 10.20
CA ASN A 277 -9.02 -5.51 10.46
C ASN A 277 -8.75 -6.12 11.84
N GLU A 278 -9.83 -6.43 12.55
CA GLU A 278 -9.82 -7.20 13.78
C GLU A 278 -10.53 -8.52 13.52
N LEU A 279 -9.85 -9.63 13.75
CA LEU A 279 -10.45 -10.96 13.70
C LEU A 279 -10.63 -11.46 15.13
N ILE A 280 -11.89 -11.60 15.53
CA ILE A 280 -12.26 -12.00 16.88
C ILE A 280 -12.67 -13.46 16.86
N PHE A 281 -12.07 -14.26 17.74
CA PHE A 281 -12.42 -15.65 18.00
C PHE A 281 -12.99 -15.82 19.40
N HIS A 282 -14.22 -16.34 19.43
CA HIS A 282 -14.85 -16.81 20.65
C HIS A 282 -15.03 -18.32 20.59
N GLN A 283 -14.43 -19.02 21.57
CA GLN A 283 -14.68 -20.44 21.77
C GLN A 283 -15.65 -20.61 22.92
N ARG A 284 -16.74 -21.33 22.67
CA ARG A 284 -17.62 -21.83 23.73
C ARG A 284 -17.78 -23.34 23.57
N PHE A 285 -17.34 -24.09 24.58
CA PHE A 285 -17.25 -25.55 24.52
C PHE A 285 -16.51 -26.02 23.25
N ASN A 286 -17.21 -26.64 22.31
CA ASN A 286 -16.68 -27.11 21.03
C ASN A 286 -17.02 -26.21 19.82
N HIS A 287 -17.83 -25.17 19.99
CA HIS A 287 -18.14 -24.25 18.90
C HIS A 287 -17.21 -23.04 18.90
N THR A 288 -16.55 -22.85 17.77
CA THR A 288 -15.72 -21.69 17.43
C THR A 288 -16.57 -20.71 16.63
N ASN A 289 -16.89 -19.55 17.20
CA ASN A 289 -17.44 -18.45 16.42
C ASN A 289 -16.35 -17.44 16.13
N ALA A 290 -16.31 -16.96 14.89
CA ALA A 290 -15.36 -15.95 14.47
C ALA A 290 -16.07 -14.88 13.64
N LYS A 291 -15.62 -13.63 13.77
CA LYS A 291 -16.09 -12.52 12.94
C LYS A 291 -14.92 -11.59 12.62
N LEU A 292 -14.86 -11.17 11.36
CA LEU A 292 -13.93 -10.12 10.92
C LEU A 292 -14.64 -8.77 11.03
N ILE A 293 -13.99 -7.82 11.69
CA ILE A 293 -14.44 -6.43 11.80
C ILE A 293 -13.43 -5.56 11.07
N THR A 294 -13.87 -4.85 10.04
CA THR A 294 -13.05 -3.88 9.30
C THR A 294 -13.37 -2.49 9.81
N SER A 295 -12.40 -1.85 10.47
CA SER A 295 -12.55 -0.49 11.00
C SER A 295 -12.33 0.58 9.93
N GLU A 296 -11.30 0.39 9.11
CA GLU A 296 -10.92 1.30 8.04
C GLU A 296 -10.56 0.47 6.82
N SER A 297 -10.84 0.99 5.63
CA SER A 297 -10.48 0.34 4.37
C SER A 297 -10.08 1.36 3.32
N GLY A 298 -9.19 0.93 2.43
CA GLY A 298 -8.88 1.60 1.17
C GLY A 298 -9.83 1.15 0.06
N LYS A 299 -9.70 1.77 -1.12
CA LYS A 299 -10.52 1.45 -2.29
C LYS A 299 -9.83 0.41 -3.16
N TYR A 300 -10.54 -0.67 -3.46
CA TYR A 300 -10.06 -1.72 -4.36
C TYR A 300 -10.41 -1.38 -5.82
N ILE A 301 -9.51 -0.65 -6.49
CA ILE A 301 -9.71 -0.17 -7.87
C ILE A 301 -9.09 -1.12 -8.90
N HIS A 302 -9.57 -1.05 -10.13
CA HIS A 302 -9.07 -1.91 -11.23
C HIS A 302 -7.65 -1.54 -11.66
N ILE A 303 -6.82 -2.53 -11.96
CA ILE A 303 -5.39 -2.36 -12.32
C ILE A 303 -5.14 -1.46 -13.54
N LEU A 304 -6.14 -1.32 -14.43
CA LEU A 304 -6.06 -0.42 -15.61
C LEU A 304 -5.88 1.06 -15.25
N TRP A 305 -6.16 1.48 -14.01
CA TRP A 305 -5.81 2.82 -13.54
C TRP A 305 -4.30 3.10 -13.53
N GLN A 306 -3.44 2.08 -13.72
CA GLN A 306 -2.01 2.26 -13.95
C GLN A 306 -1.65 2.59 -15.41
N VAL A 307 -2.58 2.47 -16.36
CA VAL A 307 -2.29 2.74 -17.77
C VAL A 307 -1.88 4.21 -18.02
N PRO A 308 -2.55 5.24 -17.45
CA PRO A 308 -2.18 6.63 -17.68
C PRO A 308 -0.75 6.97 -17.22
N GLN A 309 -0.35 6.52 -16.03
CA GLN A 309 1.02 6.74 -15.53
C GLN A 309 2.06 6.03 -16.38
N THR A 310 1.78 4.79 -16.82
CA THR A 310 2.67 4.01 -17.68
C THR A 310 2.83 4.69 -19.04
N LEU A 311 1.74 5.17 -19.64
CA LEU A 311 1.77 5.88 -20.91
C LEU A 311 2.68 7.12 -20.82
N LEU A 312 2.51 7.95 -19.79
CA LEU A 312 3.28 9.18 -19.61
C LEU A 312 4.77 8.91 -19.40
N ILE A 313 5.14 7.87 -18.63
CA ILE A 313 6.56 7.54 -18.47
C ILE A 313 7.15 6.96 -19.76
N THR A 314 6.38 6.22 -20.55
CA THR A 314 6.88 5.71 -21.83
C THR A 314 7.13 6.85 -22.81
N VAL A 315 6.23 7.83 -22.86
CA VAL A 315 6.45 9.07 -23.62
C VAL A 315 7.74 9.76 -23.16
N ALA A 316 7.93 9.93 -21.85
CA ALA A 316 9.15 10.50 -21.31
C ALA A 316 10.40 9.66 -21.65
N GLU A 317 10.29 8.33 -21.61
CA GLU A 317 11.37 7.40 -21.92
C GLU A 317 11.82 7.55 -23.37
N VAL A 318 10.88 7.58 -24.32
CA VAL A 318 11.19 7.79 -25.74
C VAL A 318 11.84 9.16 -25.96
N MET A 319 11.28 10.21 -25.37
CA MET A 319 11.80 11.57 -25.53
C MET A 319 13.18 11.79 -24.92
N ILE A 320 13.44 11.20 -23.75
CA ILE A 320 14.72 11.35 -23.05
C ILE A 320 15.74 10.39 -23.65
N ILE A 321 15.49 9.07 -23.61
CA ILE A 321 16.53 8.07 -23.91
C ILE A 321 16.91 8.10 -25.39
N VAL A 322 15.93 8.10 -26.31
CA VAL A 322 16.23 8.07 -27.75
C VAL A 322 16.95 9.35 -28.17
N THR A 323 16.43 10.51 -27.77
CA THR A 323 17.03 11.80 -28.10
C THR A 323 18.38 12.01 -27.44
N LEU A 324 18.55 11.60 -26.18
CA LEU A 324 19.82 11.75 -25.45
C LEU A 324 20.91 10.88 -26.08
N LEU A 325 20.58 9.66 -26.48
CA LEU A 325 21.54 8.76 -27.11
C LEU A 325 21.97 9.29 -28.49
N GLU A 326 21.01 9.72 -29.31
CA GLU A 326 21.27 10.35 -30.61
C GLU A 326 22.14 11.59 -30.45
N PHE A 327 21.76 12.49 -29.53
CA PHE A 327 22.53 13.69 -29.22
C PHE A 327 23.95 13.36 -28.77
N THR A 328 24.14 12.43 -27.84
CA THR A 328 25.47 12.11 -27.30
C THR A 328 26.36 11.51 -28.38
N PHE A 329 25.82 10.69 -29.30
CA PHE A 329 26.57 10.16 -30.43
C PHE A 329 26.94 11.22 -31.48
N THR A 330 26.16 12.29 -31.65
CA THR A 330 26.56 13.41 -32.52
C THR A 330 27.65 14.29 -31.91
N GLN A 331 27.72 14.38 -30.59
CA GLN A 331 28.69 15.25 -29.89
C GLN A 331 30.00 14.53 -29.55
N ALA A 332 30.00 13.20 -29.53
CA ALA A 332 31.15 12.39 -29.14
C ALA A 332 32.05 11.98 -30.33
N PRO A 333 33.36 11.79 -30.08
CA PRO A 333 34.26 11.22 -31.09
C PRO A 333 33.90 9.76 -31.40
N LEU A 334 34.18 9.32 -32.64
CA LEU A 334 33.79 8.01 -33.17
C LEU A 334 34.28 6.84 -32.30
N SER A 335 35.47 6.95 -31.71
CA SER A 335 36.08 5.94 -30.84
C SER A 335 35.39 5.76 -29.48
N MET A 336 34.50 6.67 -29.06
CA MET A 336 33.89 6.66 -27.73
C MET A 336 32.41 6.22 -27.70
N LYS A 337 31.81 5.87 -28.84
CA LYS A 337 30.38 5.51 -28.90
C LYS A 337 30.01 4.35 -27.95
N SER A 338 30.83 3.32 -27.90
CA SER A 338 30.62 2.16 -26.99
C SER A 338 30.72 2.56 -25.52
N PHE A 339 31.65 3.45 -25.18
CA PHE A 339 31.83 3.95 -23.81
C PHE A 339 30.60 4.75 -23.34
N ILE A 340 30.03 5.58 -24.21
CA ILE A 340 28.82 6.37 -23.91
C ILE A 340 27.61 5.48 -23.65
N SER A 341 27.43 4.42 -24.43
CA SER A 341 26.36 3.45 -24.21
C SER A 341 26.50 2.77 -22.84
N ALA A 342 27.71 2.36 -22.48
CA ALA A 342 28.01 1.80 -21.16
C ALA A 342 27.75 2.80 -20.03
N ALA A 343 28.14 4.08 -20.20
CA ALA A 343 27.88 5.14 -19.23
C ALA A 343 26.37 5.39 -19.01
N ASN A 344 25.57 5.31 -20.08
CA ASN A 344 24.12 5.42 -19.99
C ASN A 344 23.50 4.27 -19.17
N LEU A 345 23.91 3.02 -19.42
CA LEU A 345 23.48 1.86 -18.63
C LEU A 345 23.91 1.97 -17.15
N CYS A 346 25.13 2.46 -16.91
CA CYS A 346 25.62 2.71 -15.55
C CYS A 346 24.75 3.75 -14.82
N THR A 347 24.39 4.84 -15.49
CA THR A 347 23.49 5.86 -14.94
C THR A 347 22.13 5.29 -14.56
N GLN A 348 21.59 4.38 -15.39
CA GLN A 348 20.34 3.67 -15.08
C GLN A 348 20.49 2.75 -13.85
N ALA A 349 21.61 2.04 -13.73
CA ALA A 349 21.91 1.21 -12.56
C ALA A 349 21.98 2.04 -11.26
N VAL A 350 22.65 3.19 -11.30
CA VAL A 350 22.73 4.12 -10.16
C VAL A 350 21.35 4.66 -9.80
N GLY A 351 20.54 5.06 -10.78
CA GLY A 351 19.16 5.53 -10.53
C GLY A 351 18.29 4.47 -9.86
N ASN A 352 18.38 3.21 -10.32
CA ASN A 352 17.68 2.08 -9.73
C ASN A 352 18.13 1.82 -8.27
N LEU A 353 19.44 1.91 -8.00
CA LEU A 353 19.98 1.74 -6.66
C LEU A 353 19.47 2.84 -5.70
N LEU A 354 19.39 4.08 -6.18
CA LEU A 354 18.91 5.22 -5.40
C LEU A 354 17.47 5.03 -4.91
N ILE A 355 16.59 4.46 -5.76
CA ILE A 355 15.20 4.12 -5.38
C ILE A 355 15.17 3.10 -4.22
N VAL A 356 16.03 2.07 -4.28
CA VAL A 356 16.11 1.05 -3.23
C VAL A 356 16.60 1.63 -1.91
N ILE A 357 17.58 2.54 -1.95
CA ILE A 357 18.10 3.20 -0.75
C ILE A 357 17.01 4.05 -0.11
N ILE A 358 16.29 4.88 -0.87
CA ILE A 358 15.18 5.71 -0.36
C ILE A 358 14.09 4.82 0.26
N SER A 359 13.74 3.75 -0.43
CA SER A 359 12.79 2.73 0.03
C SER A 359 13.18 2.15 1.41
N LYS A 360 14.46 1.83 1.60
CA LYS A 360 14.98 1.19 2.81
C LYS A 360 15.20 2.14 3.98
N MET A 361 15.54 3.41 3.73
CA MET A 361 15.77 4.41 4.78
C MET A 361 14.52 4.76 5.60
N ARG A 362 13.34 4.32 5.15
CA ARG A 362 12.07 4.51 5.82
C ARG A 362 11.70 5.97 6.16
N LEU A 363 12.16 6.94 5.35
CA LEU A 363 11.98 8.38 5.60
C LEU A 363 10.51 8.84 5.70
N PHE A 364 9.58 8.18 5.02
CA PHE A 364 8.18 8.58 4.96
C PHE A 364 7.25 7.52 5.55
N GLU A 365 6.23 7.92 6.30
CA GLU A 365 5.23 6.99 6.83
C GLU A 365 4.25 6.49 5.76
N ASN A 366 3.93 7.35 4.77
CA ASN A 366 2.98 7.04 3.70
C ASN A 366 3.69 6.88 2.34
N GLN A 367 3.23 5.91 1.54
CA GLN A 367 3.71 5.71 0.16
C GLN A 367 3.42 6.90 -0.76
N VAL A 368 2.32 7.63 -0.54
CA VAL A 368 1.97 8.84 -1.32
C VAL A 368 3.07 9.89 -1.20
N HIS A 369 3.59 10.13 0.01
CA HIS A 369 4.68 11.08 0.22
C HIS A 369 5.98 10.66 -0.47
N GLU A 370 6.23 9.36 -0.58
CA GLU A 370 7.37 8.85 -1.34
C GLU A 370 7.26 9.18 -2.83
N TYR A 371 6.07 9.06 -3.43
CA TYR A 371 5.84 9.47 -4.82
C TYR A 371 5.99 10.98 -5.02
N ILE A 372 5.46 11.80 -4.09
CA ILE A 372 5.64 13.26 -4.12
C ILE A 372 7.12 13.63 -4.03
N PHE A 373 7.89 12.92 -3.19
CA PHE A 373 9.33 13.11 -3.10
C PHE A 373 10.04 12.82 -4.44
N TYR A 374 9.66 11.76 -5.15
CA TYR A 374 10.17 11.49 -6.51
C TYR A 374 9.80 12.59 -7.50
N VAL A 375 8.59 13.16 -7.43
CA VAL A 375 8.20 14.32 -8.27
C VAL A 375 9.15 15.49 -8.02
N ILE A 376 9.41 15.82 -6.76
CA ILE A 376 10.32 16.92 -6.39
C ILE A 376 11.73 16.67 -6.95
N LEU A 377 12.26 15.45 -6.82
CA LEU A 377 13.57 15.10 -7.37
C LEU A 377 13.64 15.24 -8.90
N VAL A 378 12.59 14.79 -9.61
CA VAL A 378 12.53 14.91 -11.07
C VAL A 378 12.46 16.38 -11.47
N VAL A 379 11.61 17.18 -10.83
CA VAL A 379 11.48 18.62 -11.13
C VAL A 379 12.80 19.36 -10.87
N LEU A 380 13.46 19.11 -9.74
CA LEU A 380 14.77 19.68 -9.45
C LEU A 380 15.81 19.27 -10.49
N GLY A 381 15.83 18.00 -10.89
CA GLY A 381 16.71 17.50 -11.95
C GLY A 381 16.47 18.20 -13.29
N VAL A 382 15.20 18.41 -13.66
CA VAL A 382 14.83 19.14 -14.88
C VAL A 382 15.24 20.61 -14.81
N ILE A 383 15.09 21.27 -13.65
CA ILE A 383 15.54 22.67 -13.46
C ILE A 383 17.05 22.77 -13.61
N ILE A 384 17.82 21.90 -12.95
CA ILE A 384 19.28 21.87 -13.07
C ILE A 384 19.70 21.61 -14.52
N PHE A 385 19.04 20.65 -15.19
CA PHE A 385 19.29 20.37 -16.59
C PHE A 385 18.98 21.57 -17.49
N MET A 386 17.87 22.29 -17.28
CA MET A 386 17.56 23.52 -18.02
C MET A 386 18.65 24.59 -17.84
N LEU A 387 19.16 24.77 -16.62
CA LEU A 387 20.24 25.74 -16.35
C LEU A 387 21.55 25.35 -17.04
N MET A 388 21.89 24.06 -17.05
CA MET A 388 23.09 23.55 -17.74
C MET A 388 22.97 23.69 -19.26
N THR A 389 21.80 23.37 -19.82
CA THR A 389 21.56 23.40 -21.26
C THR A 389 21.51 24.81 -21.83
N ALA A 390 21.09 25.81 -21.03
CA ALA A 390 21.12 27.22 -21.44
C ALA A 390 22.52 27.73 -21.79
N LYS A 391 23.57 27.15 -21.21
CA LYS A 391 24.98 27.51 -21.48
C LYS A 391 25.67 26.55 -22.45
N TYR A 392 24.97 25.55 -22.95
CA TYR A 392 25.56 24.51 -23.79
C TYR A 392 25.76 25.00 -25.24
N LYS A 393 26.99 24.90 -25.74
CA LYS A 393 27.33 25.19 -27.14
C LYS A 393 27.39 23.88 -27.93
N TYR A 394 26.56 23.78 -28.96
CA TYR A 394 26.55 22.64 -29.86
C TYR A 394 27.82 22.60 -30.70
N LYS A 395 28.44 21.43 -30.84
CA LYS A 395 29.46 21.20 -31.85
C LYS A 395 28.78 21.09 -33.21
N SER A 396 29.16 21.94 -34.17
CA SER A 396 28.73 21.80 -35.56
C SER A 396 29.32 20.51 -36.13
N VAL A 397 28.49 19.70 -36.77
CA VAL A 397 28.98 18.61 -37.64
C VAL A 397 29.57 19.28 -38.87
N THR A 398 30.83 19.68 -38.81
CA THR A 398 31.58 20.08 -39.99
C THR A 398 31.95 18.81 -40.75
N ASP A 399 31.70 18.79 -42.05
CA ASP A 399 31.98 17.69 -43.00
C ASP A 399 33.43 17.18 -42.93
N ASN A 400 33.73 16.34 -41.93
CA ASN A 400 34.96 15.55 -41.90
C ASN A 400 34.71 14.10 -42.38
N GLN A 401 33.55 13.80 -42.98
CA GLN A 401 33.31 12.53 -43.65
C GLN A 401 33.78 12.51 -45.11
N SER A 402 34.43 13.56 -45.62
CA SER A 402 35.02 13.58 -46.97
C SER A 402 36.53 13.28 -47.00
N LYS A 403 37.17 12.96 -45.87
CA LYS A 403 38.57 12.49 -45.82
C LYS A 403 38.78 11.57 -44.62
N GLU A 404 38.48 10.29 -44.79
CA GLU A 404 39.28 9.12 -44.40
C GLU A 404 38.49 7.82 -44.60
#